data_AF-A0AAI9YG96-F1
#
_entry.id   AF-A0AAI9YG96-F1
#
_cell.length_a   1.000
_cell.length_b   1.000
_cell.length_c   1.000
_cell.angle_alpha   90.00
_cell.angle_beta   90.00
_cell.angle_gamma   90.00
#
_symmetry.space_group_name_H-M   'P 1'
#
loop_
_entity.id
_entity.type
_entity.pdbx_description
1 polymer ?
#
loop_
_entity_poly.entity_id
_entity_poly.type
_entity_poly.pdbx_seq_one_letter_code
_entity_poly.pdbx_strand_id
1 'polypeptide(L)'
;MDEKSVLRNRERSFYKLDLTNNLPPGTDSISQFEAHPRQPRPPAESKRPVPEWPPEAERKGKWISAYLDQLDPETEYDRIIQTSTFFTGSSFAIAMGYTSTLILLTQTPAGASAVHSTGKLFRRGHQRFYETQDRLLDWMWYGSASPQAVEGIERVNKIHAGVWKNAPGTFSHPWEGQMSLIGSAYFETYLRDLVGARVRDIHPKLAAAWPAWAERACAHFRSEPEDGSRSFGVNFPRDWKELEAFHKWYRELPFDKYTSEEERVKGAVISKGVVDQFAELWFPRYLQWFGRQLFLTIVPPKVREQQRTGHPNPLWAKLVKLLLKTQIDLADIMPDPARPILRDEYHTIKSWEWYKIDAQVVEKRRKQASLIRTLLLGVLLILLAIVLMRGWAVGGKPGTAIHGLKASLS
;
A
#
# COMPACT_ATOMS: atom_id res chain seq x y z
N MET A 1 -24.38 -24.20 -19.79
CA MET A 1 -22.95 -24.58 -19.82
C MET A 1 -22.52 -24.85 -18.39
N ASP A 2 -22.00 -26.04 -18.10
CA ASP A 2 -21.50 -26.41 -16.76
C ASP A 2 -20.26 -25.57 -16.43
N GLU A 3 -20.26 -24.92 -15.26
CA GLU A 3 -19.17 -24.07 -14.74
C GLU A 3 -17.83 -24.83 -14.71
N LYS A 4 -17.88 -26.16 -14.47
CA LYS A 4 -16.70 -27.03 -14.54
C LYS A 4 -16.16 -27.22 -15.96
N SER A 5 -16.99 -27.12 -16.99
CA SER A 5 -16.55 -27.20 -18.39
C SER A 5 -15.87 -25.91 -18.87
N VAL A 6 -16.28 -24.75 -18.35
CA VAL A 6 -15.68 -23.44 -18.65
C VAL A 6 -14.29 -23.33 -18.01
N LEU A 7 -14.12 -23.80 -16.77
CA LEU A 7 -12.81 -23.79 -16.10
C LEU A 7 -11.80 -24.75 -16.75
N ARG A 8 -12.25 -25.86 -17.35
CA ARG A 8 -11.39 -26.83 -18.06
C ARG A 8 -10.88 -26.35 -19.43
N ASN A 9 -11.57 -25.38 -20.04
CA ASN A 9 -11.25 -24.88 -21.39
C ASN A 9 -10.50 -23.53 -21.39
N ARG A 10 -10.01 -23.05 -20.24
CA ARG A 10 -9.18 -21.83 -20.18
C ARG A 10 -7.73 -22.20 -20.53
N GLU A 11 -7.38 -22.01 -21.80
CA GLU A 11 -6.01 -22.19 -22.31
C GLU A 11 -5.06 -21.07 -21.84
N ARG A 12 -3.74 -21.26 -22.08
CA ARG A 12 -2.65 -20.33 -21.68
C ARG A 12 -2.82 -18.89 -22.15
N SER A 13 -3.62 -18.67 -23.20
CA SER A 13 -3.90 -17.35 -23.79
C SER A 13 -5.09 -16.63 -23.16
N PHE A 14 -5.80 -17.25 -22.22
CA PHE A 14 -7.09 -16.75 -21.73
C PHE A 14 -7.02 -15.32 -21.18
N TYR A 15 -5.92 -14.96 -20.50
CA TYR A 15 -5.69 -13.60 -20.02
C TYR A 15 -4.57 -12.86 -20.78
N LYS A 16 -4.11 -13.39 -21.92
CA LYS A 16 -3.07 -12.73 -22.72
C LYS A 16 -3.61 -11.40 -23.24
N LEU A 17 -2.91 -10.32 -22.90
CA LEU A 17 -3.21 -8.99 -23.42
C LEU A 17 -2.47 -8.76 -24.73
N ASP A 18 -3.13 -8.16 -25.72
CA ASP A 18 -2.45 -7.65 -26.90
C ASP A 18 -1.76 -6.32 -26.58
N LEU A 19 -0.45 -6.40 -26.37
CA LEU A 19 0.45 -5.29 -26.08
C LEU A 19 1.35 -4.93 -27.28
N THR A 20 1.02 -5.42 -28.49
CA THR A 20 1.89 -5.29 -29.68
C THR A 20 2.31 -3.84 -29.95
N ASN A 21 1.41 -2.90 -29.71
CA ASN A 21 1.63 -1.47 -29.94
C ASN A 21 1.89 -0.67 -28.65
N ASN A 22 2.05 -1.33 -27.50
CA ASN A 22 2.19 -0.68 -26.20
C ASN A 22 2.93 -1.57 -25.18
N LEU A 23 4.16 -1.95 -25.52
CA LEU A 23 5.02 -2.77 -24.67
C LEU A 23 5.31 -2.12 -23.31
N PRO A 24 5.53 -2.92 -22.26
CA PRO A 24 6.04 -2.41 -21.00
C PRO A 24 7.41 -1.75 -21.20
N PRO A 25 7.64 -0.57 -20.59
CA PRO A 25 8.96 0.06 -20.55
C PRO A 25 10.05 -0.89 -20.05
N GLY A 26 11.25 -0.81 -20.64
CA GLY A 26 12.31 -1.80 -20.46
C GLY A 26 12.22 -2.99 -21.42
N THR A 27 11.25 -2.98 -22.35
CA THR A 27 11.16 -3.90 -23.49
C THR A 27 11.10 -3.12 -24.80
N ASP A 28 12.07 -3.35 -25.67
CA ASP A 28 12.34 -2.64 -26.92
C ASP A 28 11.61 -3.21 -28.14
N SER A 29 11.17 -4.48 -28.10
CA SER A 29 10.47 -5.12 -29.22
C SER A 29 9.60 -6.32 -28.80
N ILE A 30 8.64 -6.71 -29.66
CA ILE A 30 7.83 -7.93 -29.43
C ILE A 30 8.71 -9.18 -29.43
N SER A 31 9.77 -9.21 -30.24
CA SER A 31 10.72 -10.31 -30.23
C SER A 31 11.41 -10.44 -28.87
N GLN A 32 11.85 -9.33 -28.27
CA GLN A 32 12.41 -9.32 -26.93
C GLN A 32 11.34 -9.68 -25.87
N PHE A 33 10.10 -9.26 -26.06
CA PHE A 33 9.01 -9.58 -25.13
C PHE A 33 8.67 -11.08 -25.12
N GLU A 34 8.54 -11.70 -26.30
CA GLU A 34 8.01 -13.05 -26.44
C GLU A 34 9.08 -14.13 -26.54
N ALA A 35 10.17 -13.87 -27.29
CA ALA A 35 11.17 -14.87 -27.66
C ALA A 35 12.52 -14.69 -26.97
N HIS A 36 12.99 -13.45 -26.80
CA HIS A 36 14.33 -13.13 -26.30
C HIS A 36 14.31 -12.16 -25.12
N PRO A 37 13.66 -12.51 -23.99
CA PRO A 37 13.56 -11.60 -22.87
C PRO A 37 14.90 -11.31 -22.22
N ARG A 38 15.11 -10.05 -21.86
CA ARG A 38 16.25 -9.57 -21.08
C ARG A 38 16.27 -10.30 -19.75
N GLN A 39 17.33 -11.07 -19.50
CA GLN A 39 17.46 -11.87 -18.28
C GLN A 39 17.78 -11.00 -17.05
N PRO A 40 17.43 -11.45 -15.83
CA PRO A 40 17.83 -10.75 -14.60
C PRO A 40 19.35 -10.53 -14.53
N ARG A 41 19.79 -9.41 -13.94
CA ARG A 41 21.23 -9.18 -13.69
C ARG A 41 21.82 -10.31 -12.82
N PRO A 42 23.06 -10.76 -13.04
CA PRO A 42 23.72 -11.69 -12.13
C PRO A 42 23.95 -11.05 -10.75
N PRO A 43 24.20 -11.87 -9.70
CA PRO A 43 24.97 -11.55 -8.52
C PRO A 43 25.76 -10.24 -8.53
N ALA A 44 25.44 -9.20 -7.76
CA ALA A 44 26.46 -8.18 -7.55
C ALA A 44 27.47 -8.75 -6.54
N GLU A 45 28.76 -8.76 -6.89
CA GLU A 45 29.80 -9.23 -5.98
C GLU A 45 30.12 -8.14 -4.96
N SER A 46 30.23 -8.54 -3.70
CA SER A 46 30.57 -7.60 -2.64
C SER A 46 32.01 -7.08 -2.81
N LYS A 47 32.15 -5.76 -2.91
CA LYS A 47 33.46 -5.10 -3.02
C LYS A 47 34.13 -4.92 -1.65
N ARG A 48 33.36 -4.96 -0.55
CA ARG A 48 33.82 -4.71 0.83
C ARG A 48 32.76 -5.16 1.85
N PRO A 49 33.11 -5.26 3.15
CA PRO A 49 32.10 -5.39 4.20
C PRO A 49 31.11 -4.20 4.19
N VAL A 50 29.82 -4.51 4.30
CA VAL A 50 28.76 -3.50 4.35
C VAL A 50 28.91 -2.69 5.64
N PRO A 51 28.98 -1.35 5.58
CA PRO A 51 29.04 -0.51 6.77
C PRO A 51 27.86 -0.76 7.71
N GLU A 52 28.12 -0.92 9.02
CA GLU A 52 27.05 -1.02 10.00
C GLU A 52 26.31 0.32 10.18
N TRP A 53 25.09 0.27 10.75
CA TRP A 53 24.43 1.51 11.12
C TRP A 53 25.24 2.17 12.24
N PRO A 54 25.36 3.52 12.25
CA PRO A 54 25.95 4.22 13.38
C PRO A 54 25.27 3.80 14.71
N PRO A 55 25.95 3.83 15.86
CA PRO A 55 25.33 3.61 17.16
C PRO A 55 24.10 4.51 17.36
N GLU A 56 23.08 4.04 18.09
CA GLU A 56 21.83 4.81 18.28
C GLU A 56 22.08 6.22 18.84
N ALA A 57 23.05 6.37 19.75
CA ALA A 57 23.42 7.66 20.34
C ALA A 57 24.01 8.67 19.33
N GLU A 58 24.50 8.21 18.19
CA GLU A 58 25.12 9.01 17.13
C GLU A 58 24.15 9.36 16.00
N ARG A 59 22.97 8.70 15.94
CA ARG A 59 21.93 8.94 14.93
C ARG A 59 21.14 10.21 15.22
N LYS A 60 21.67 11.36 14.78
CA LYS A 60 21.09 12.69 14.99
C LYS A 60 20.86 13.42 13.66
N GLY A 61 19.87 14.31 13.63
CA GLY A 61 19.57 15.10 12.44
C GLY A 61 19.17 14.23 11.25
N LYS A 62 19.72 14.51 10.05
CA LYS A 62 19.47 13.76 8.81
C LYS A 62 20.49 12.64 8.57
N TRP A 63 20.67 11.77 9.57
CA TRP A 63 21.70 10.74 9.56
C TRP A 63 21.45 9.64 8.52
N ILE A 64 20.20 9.37 8.12
CA ILE A 64 19.89 8.31 7.15
C ILE A 64 20.50 8.66 5.81
N SER A 65 20.27 9.88 5.32
CA SER A 65 20.84 10.36 4.05
C SER A 65 22.38 10.26 4.07
N ALA A 66 23.01 10.76 5.14
CA ALA A 66 24.47 10.69 5.30
C ALA A 66 25.01 9.25 5.37
N TYR A 67 24.24 8.31 5.91
CA TYR A 67 24.59 6.89 5.90
C TYR A 67 24.41 6.27 4.51
N LEU A 68 23.31 6.56 3.81
CA LEU A 68 23.06 6.07 2.46
C LEU A 68 24.14 6.53 1.49
N ASP A 69 24.65 7.76 1.62
CA ASP A 69 25.71 8.30 0.77
C ASP A 69 27.02 7.49 0.85
N GLN A 70 27.25 6.80 1.97
CA GLN A 70 28.41 5.92 2.16
C GLN A 70 28.27 4.58 1.45
N LEU A 71 27.07 4.19 1.02
CA LEU A 71 26.79 2.87 0.46
C LEU A 71 26.94 2.84 -1.07
N ASP A 72 27.39 1.71 -1.62
CA ASP A 72 27.40 1.42 -3.05
C ASP A 72 26.03 0.83 -3.46
N PRO A 73 25.21 1.52 -4.25
CA PRO A 73 23.90 1.01 -4.65
C PRO A 73 23.97 -0.18 -5.61
N GLU A 74 25.12 -0.50 -6.20
CA GLU A 74 25.27 -1.70 -7.04
C GLU A 74 25.41 -2.97 -6.22
N THR A 75 26.13 -2.91 -5.09
CA THR A 75 26.50 -4.10 -4.30
C THR A 75 25.87 -4.12 -2.91
N GLU A 76 25.44 -2.97 -2.39
CA GLU A 76 24.92 -2.78 -1.02
C GLU A 76 23.44 -2.33 -1.05
N TYR A 77 22.72 -2.58 -2.16
CA TYR A 77 21.31 -2.20 -2.32
C TYR A 77 20.40 -2.79 -1.24
N ASP A 78 20.66 -4.02 -0.76
CA ASP A 78 19.86 -4.64 0.30
C ASP A 78 19.92 -3.80 1.58
N ARG A 79 21.09 -3.24 1.90
CA ARG A 79 21.27 -2.37 3.07
C ARG A 79 20.60 -1.01 2.90
N ILE A 80 20.65 -0.44 1.69
CA ILE A 80 19.95 0.81 1.35
C ILE A 80 18.45 0.64 1.55
N ILE A 81 17.86 -0.42 0.97
CA ILE A 81 16.43 -0.72 1.09
C ILE A 81 16.05 -1.03 2.53
N GLN A 82 16.82 -1.86 3.24
CA GLN A 82 16.59 -2.17 4.64
C GLN A 82 16.57 -0.88 5.50
N THR A 83 17.55 0.00 5.30
CA THR A 83 17.64 1.24 6.09
C THR A 83 16.46 2.16 5.81
N SER A 84 16.14 2.41 4.55
CA SER A 84 15.01 3.27 4.19
C SER A 84 13.70 2.70 4.73
N THR A 85 13.39 1.45 4.42
CA THR A 85 12.12 0.82 4.82
C THR A 85 11.92 0.81 6.32
N PHE A 86 12.92 0.39 7.10
CA PHE A 86 12.73 0.13 8.53
C PHE A 86 12.84 1.37 9.41
N PHE A 87 13.51 2.43 8.95
CA PHE A 87 13.59 3.68 9.69
C PHE A 87 12.51 4.68 9.29
N THR A 88 12.18 4.83 8.00
CA THR A 88 11.20 5.84 7.57
C THR A 88 9.79 5.28 7.42
N GLY A 89 9.65 3.96 7.29
CA GLY A 89 8.37 3.27 7.15
C GLY A 89 7.54 3.23 8.43
N SER A 90 6.23 3.07 8.25
CA SER A 90 5.28 2.75 9.33
C SER A 90 4.27 1.73 8.83
N SER A 91 3.66 0.95 9.73
CA SER A 91 2.60 0.02 9.35
C SER A 91 1.44 0.70 8.61
N PHE A 92 1.13 1.96 8.95
CA PHE A 92 0.08 2.74 8.26
C PHE A 92 0.48 3.06 6.80
N ALA A 93 1.68 3.61 6.58
CA ALA A 93 2.17 3.93 5.25
C ALA A 93 2.27 2.68 4.36
N ILE A 94 2.76 1.59 4.94
CA ILE A 94 2.84 0.29 4.29
C ILE A 94 1.46 -0.25 3.92
N ALA A 95 0.48 -0.15 4.82
CA ALA A 95 -0.89 -0.55 4.53
C ALA A 95 -1.50 0.28 3.39
N MET A 96 -1.20 1.57 3.34
CA MET A 96 -1.65 2.46 2.28
C MET A 96 -1.03 2.07 0.92
N GLY A 97 0.27 1.77 0.90
CA GLY A 97 0.99 1.31 -0.29
C GLY A 97 0.49 -0.04 -0.79
N TYR A 98 0.28 -1.00 0.12
CA TYR A 98 -0.29 -2.31 -0.19
C TYR A 98 -1.69 -2.20 -0.77
N THR A 99 -2.58 -1.45 -0.13
CA THR A 99 -3.97 -1.32 -0.60
C THR A 99 -4.00 -0.67 -1.98
N SER A 100 -3.22 0.39 -2.19
CA SER A 100 -3.12 1.06 -3.49
C SER A 100 -2.58 0.10 -4.56
N THR A 101 -1.47 -0.58 -4.27
CA THR A 101 -0.83 -1.51 -5.22
C THR A 101 -1.74 -2.69 -5.56
N LEU A 102 -2.49 -3.25 -4.59
CA LEU A 102 -3.43 -4.34 -4.84
C LEU A 102 -4.59 -3.89 -5.74
N ILE A 103 -5.09 -2.66 -5.58
CA ILE A 103 -6.10 -2.07 -6.47
C ILE A 103 -5.55 -1.94 -7.89
N LEU A 104 -4.27 -1.52 -8.04
CA LEU A 104 -3.64 -1.49 -9.36
C LEU A 104 -3.51 -2.88 -9.98
N LEU A 105 -2.98 -3.86 -9.24
CA LEU A 105 -2.73 -5.22 -9.70
C LEU A 105 -4.00 -5.94 -10.15
N THR A 106 -5.14 -5.63 -9.53
CA THR A 106 -6.42 -6.27 -9.85
C THR A 106 -7.19 -5.56 -10.97
N GLN A 107 -6.56 -4.60 -11.67
CA GLN A 107 -7.13 -4.06 -12.91
C GLN A 107 -6.99 -5.05 -14.06
N THR A 108 -5.95 -5.90 -14.03
CA THR A 108 -5.78 -6.95 -15.03
C THR A 108 -6.82 -8.05 -14.79
N PRO A 109 -7.34 -8.66 -15.86
CA PRO A 109 -8.28 -9.77 -15.71
C PRO A 109 -7.65 -10.96 -14.97
N ALA A 110 -6.36 -11.23 -15.21
CA ALA A 110 -5.59 -12.23 -14.48
C ALA A 110 -5.48 -11.91 -12.98
N GLY A 111 -5.08 -10.69 -12.63
CA GLY A 111 -4.91 -10.26 -11.24
C GLY A 111 -6.21 -10.29 -10.45
N ALA A 112 -7.31 -9.81 -11.05
CA ALA A 112 -8.64 -9.88 -10.46
C ALA A 112 -9.05 -11.33 -10.18
N SER A 113 -8.90 -12.24 -11.15
CA SER A 113 -9.24 -13.66 -11.00
C SER A 113 -8.34 -14.38 -9.99
N ALA A 114 -7.04 -14.08 -9.98
CA ALA A 114 -6.08 -14.67 -9.03
C ALA A 114 -6.46 -14.35 -7.58
N VAL A 115 -6.71 -13.07 -7.27
CA VAL A 115 -7.07 -12.66 -5.92
C VAL A 115 -8.45 -13.17 -5.52
N HIS A 116 -9.43 -13.09 -6.43
CA HIS A 116 -10.80 -13.51 -6.17
C HIS A 116 -10.91 -15.02 -5.88
N SER A 117 -10.21 -15.86 -6.64
CA SER A 117 -10.30 -17.33 -6.54
C SER A 117 -9.94 -17.88 -5.16
N THR A 118 -9.05 -17.22 -4.42
CA THR A 118 -8.68 -17.64 -3.07
C THR A 118 -9.77 -17.40 -2.03
N GLY A 119 -10.62 -16.38 -2.25
CA GLY A 119 -11.59 -15.86 -1.28
C GLY A 119 -10.98 -15.34 0.04
N LYS A 120 -9.64 -15.34 0.19
CA LYS A 120 -8.98 -15.03 1.47
C LYS A 120 -9.18 -13.57 1.87
N LEU A 121 -9.22 -12.67 0.89
CA LEU A 121 -9.49 -11.24 1.14
C LEU A 121 -10.82 -11.01 1.87
N PHE A 122 -11.85 -11.81 1.56
CA PHE A 122 -13.20 -11.63 2.09
C PHE A 122 -13.41 -12.35 3.43
N ARG A 123 -12.77 -13.51 3.63
CA ARG A 123 -12.97 -14.33 4.83
C ARG A 123 -11.95 -14.06 5.93
N ARG A 124 -10.73 -13.68 5.55
CA ARG A 124 -9.54 -13.56 6.42
C ARG A 124 -8.66 -12.40 5.97
N GLY A 125 -9.32 -11.27 5.81
CA GLY A 125 -8.72 -10.10 5.19
C GLY A 125 -7.50 -9.60 5.96
N HIS A 126 -7.63 -9.43 7.27
CA HIS A 126 -6.55 -8.92 8.11
C HIS A 126 -5.39 -9.91 8.15
N GLN A 127 -5.68 -11.21 8.28
CA GLN A 127 -4.66 -12.24 8.19
C GLN A 127 -3.91 -12.18 6.84
N ARG A 128 -4.61 -12.04 5.71
CA ARG A 128 -3.98 -11.89 4.38
C ARG A 128 -3.05 -10.68 4.33
N PHE A 129 -3.50 -9.54 4.85
CA PHE A 129 -2.71 -8.31 4.88
C PHE A 129 -1.40 -8.53 5.64
N TYR A 130 -1.47 -8.93 6.92
CA TYR A 130 -0.28 -9.08 7.74
C TYR A 130 0.64 -10.20 7.23
N GLU A 131 0.12 -11.29 6.69
CA GLU A 131 0.94 -12.34 6.05
C GLU A 131 1.67 -11.86 4.78
N THR A 132 1.07 -10.93 4.04
CA THR A 132 1.72 -10.33 2.87
C THR A 132 2.82 -9.38 3.32
N GLN A 133 2.53 -8.57 4.35
CA GLN A 133 3.51 -7.65 4.93
C GLN A 133 4.70 -8.37 5.54
N ASP A 134 4.44 -9.43 6.29
CA ASP A 134 5.48 -10.25 6.92
C ASP A 134 6.50 -10.74 5.89
N ARG A 135 6.01 -11.29 4.77
CA ARG A 135 6.85 -11.78 3.68
C ARG A 135 7.63 -10.66 3.00
N LEU A 136 6.96 -9.57 2.63
CA LEU A 136 7.63 -8.44 1.96
C LEU A 136 8.72 -7.84 2.86
N LEU A 137 8.43 -7.69 4.15
CA LEU A 137 9.37 -7.17 5.13
C LEU A 137 10.50 -8.15 5.46
N ASP A 138 10.28 -9.46 5.42
CA ASP A 138 11.37 -10.45 5.47
C ASP A 138 12.37 -10.20 4.32
N TRP A 139 11.88 -9.98 3.10
CA TRP A 139 12.75 -9.75 1.93
C TRP A 139 13.55 -8.45 2.05
N MET A 140 12.92 -7.40 2.59
CA MET A 140 13.59 -6.12 2.83
C MET A 140 14.53 -6.16 4.04
N TRP A 141 14.27 -7.04 5.01
CA TRP A 141 15.08 -7.16 6.22
C TRP A 141 16.33 -8.00 6.00
N TYR A 142 16.18 -9.18 5.41
CA TYR A 142 17.29 -10.10 5.19
C TYR A 142 18.06 -9.84 3.89
N GLY A 143 17.41 -9.17 2.93
CA GLY A 143 17.95 -8.92 1.59
C GLY A 143 17.30 -9.81 0.53
N SER A 144 17.21 -9.27 -0.68
CA SER A 144 16.44 -9.80 -1.82
C SER A 144 16.86 -11.19 -2.31
N ALA A 145 18.10 -11.62 -2.02
CA ALA A 145 18.65 -12.93 -2.37
C ALA A 145 19.10 -13.76 -1.16
N SER A 146 18.75 -13.33 0.07
CA SER A 146 19.09 -14.08 1.28
C SER A 146 18.40 -15.45 1.31
N PRO A 147 18.96 -16.47 1.98
CA PRO A 147 18.30 -17.77 2.13
C PRO A 147 16.87 -17.66 2.68
N GLN A 148 16.65 -16.73 3.63
CA GLN A 148 15.35 -16.43 4.22
C GLN A 148 14.37 -15.86 3.20
N ALA A 149 14.81 -14.91 2.37
CA ALA A 149 13.97 -14.33 1.33
C ALA A 149 13.63 -15.36 0.26
N VAL A 150 14.61 -16.13 -0.20
CA VAL A 150 14.40 -17.20 -1.19
C VAL A 150 13.41 -18.24 -0.68
N GLU A 151 13.58 -18.73 0.56
CA GLU A 151 12.63 -19.67 1.17
C GLU A 151 11.22 -19.05 1.30
N GLY A 152 11.14 -17.77 1.71
CA GLY A 152 9.89 -17.03 1.80
C GLY A 152 9.16 -16.90 0.46
N ILE A 153 9.88 -16.57 -0.61
CA ILE A 153 9.35 -16.46 -1.98
C ILE A 153 8.94 -17.84 -2.50
N GLU A 154 9.68 -18.90 -2.20
CA GLU A 154 9.28 -20.27 -2.55
C GLU A 154 7.95 -20.68 -1.90
N ARG A 155 7.66 -20.22 -0.67
CA ARG A 155 6.33 -20.39 -0.08
C ARG A 155 5.25 -19.63 -0.86
N VAL A 156 5.56 -18.45 -1.41
CA VAL A 156 4.63 -17.69 -2.27
C VAL A 156 4.43 -18.38 -3.62
N ASN A 157 5.49 -18.91 -4.23
CA ASN A 157 5.40 -19.69 -5.48
C ASN A 157 4.45 -20.88 -5.32
N LYS A 158 4.49 -21.57 -4.17
CA LYS A 158 3.52 -22.66 -3.86
C LYS A 158 2.07 -22.15 -3.76
N ILE A 159 1.86 -20.95 -3.22
CA ILE A 159 0.54 -20.32 -3.17
C ILE A 159 0.07 -19.98 -4.59
N HIS A 160 0.91 -19.35 -5.41
CA HIS A 160 0.60 -19.02 -6.81
C HIS A 160 0.29 -20.28 -7.62
N ALA A 161 1.05 -21.35 -7.44
CA ALA A 161 0.77 -22.64 -8.06
C ALA A 161 -0.59 -23.23 -7.64
N GLY A 162 -1.02 -23.01 -6.40
CA GLY A 162 -2.37 -23.35 -5.95
C GLY A 162 -3.46 -22.50 -6.61
N VAL A 163 -3.19 -21.21 -6.87
CA VAL A 163 -4.11 -20.30 -7.55
C VAL A 163 -4.33 -20.71 -9.01
N TRP A 164 -3.30 -21.13 -9.73
CA TRP A 164 -3.39 -21.57 -11.13
C TRP A 164 -4.44 -22.67 -11.35
N LYS A 165 -4.63 -23.56 -10.36
CA LYS A 165 -5.68 -24.60 -10.43
C LYS A 165 -7.10 -24.04 -10.49
N ASN A 166 -7.34 -22.89 -9.86
CA ASN A 166 -8.66 -22.26 -9.76
C ASN A 166 -8.84 -21.08 -10.72
N ALA A 167 -7.73 -20.51 -11.20
CA ALA A 167 -7.69 -19.45 -12.18
C ALA A 167 -6.52 -19.67 -13.16
N PRO A 168 -6.67 -20.59 -14.14
CA PRO A 168 -5.63 -20.85 -15.13
C PRO A 168 -5.31 -19.62 -15.98
N GLY A 169 -4.04 -19.48 -16.37
CA GLY A 169 -3.50 -18.36 -17.13
C GLY A 169 -3.15 -17.12 -16.27
N THR A 170 -3.25 -17.22 -14.94
CA THR A 170 -2.92 -16.10 -14.06
C THR A 170 -1.42 -16.07 -13.79
N PHE A 171 -0.82 -14.87 -13.77
CA PHE A 171 0.63 -14.72 -13.63
C PHE A 171 1.44 -15.34 -14.77
N SER A 172 0.84 -15.55 -15.95
CA SER A 172 1.56 -16.05 -17.13
C SER A 172 2.51 -15.02 -17.73
N HIS A 173 2.29 -13.74 -17.43
CA HIS A 173 3.15 -12.66 -17.88
C HIS A 173 3.93 -12.04 -16.70
N PRO A 174 5.27 -12.05 -16.73
CA PRO A 174 6.13 -11.47 -15.69
C PRO A 174 5.71 -10.06 -15.24
N TRP A 175 5.40 -9.18 -16.19
CA TRP A 175 5.05 -7.78 -15.92
C TRP A 175 3.83 -7.62 -15.00
N GLU A 176 2.90 -8.58 -14.98
CA GLU A 176 1.76 -8.55 -14.06
C GLU A 176 2.20 -8.67 -12.61
N GLY A 177 3.19 -9.52 -12.34
CA GLY A 177 3.77 -9.71 -11.02
C GLY A 177 4.77 -8.62 -10.63
N GLN A 178 5.53 -8.10 -11.58
CA GLN A 178 6.53 -7.03 -11.35
C GLN A 178 5.92 -5.78 -10.71
N MET A 179 4.70 -5.42 -11.14
CA MET A 179 3.98 -4.27 -10.61
C MET A 179 3.81 -4.31 -9.07
N SER A 180 3.85 -5.49 -8.44
CA SER A 180 3.81 -5.61 -6.97
C SER A 180 5.01 -4.94 -6.28
N LEU A 181 6.24 -5.20 -6.75
CA LEU A 181 7.46 -4.61 -6.19
C LEU A 181 7.73 -3.22 -6.75
N ILE A 182 7.36 -2.96 -8.02
CA ILE A 182 7.43 -1.62 -8.60
C ILE A 182 6.49 -0.66 -7.83
N GLY A 183 5.30 -1.12 -7.46
CA GLY A 183 4.38 -0.39 -6.60
C GLY A 183 5.01 -0.06 -5.24
N SER A 184 5.66 -1.03 -4.59
CA SER A 184 6.38 -0.78 -3.34
C SER A 184 7.51 0.24 -3.49
N ALA A 185 8.26 0.19 -4.59
CA ALA A 185 9.35 1.12 -4.86
C ALA A 185 8.88 2.56 -5.13
N TYR A 186 7.83 2.70 -5.95
CA TYR A 186 7.44 3.99 -6.52
C TYR A 186 6.30 4.70 -5.76
N PHE A 187 5.61 4.01 -4.85
CA PHE A 187 4.41 4.54 -4.20
C PHE A 187 4.64 5.87 -3.46
N GLU A 188 5.76 6.01 -2.73
CA GLU A 188 6.06 7.25 -2.03
C GLU A 188 6.27 8.43 -3.00
N THR A 189 7.05 8.22 -4.07
CA THR A 189 7.26 9.24 -5.12
C THR A 189 5.93 9.62 -5.78
N TYR A 190 5.11 8.64 -6.12
CA TYR A 190 3.76 8.89 -6.63
C TYR A 190 2.91 9.73 -5.67
N LEU A 191 2.93 9.44 -4.37
CA LEU A 191 2.22 10.23 -3.36
C LEU A 191 2.77 11.66 -3.27
N ARG A 192 4.09 11.83 -3.25
CA ARG A 192 4.77 13.14 -3.23
C ARG A 192 4.31 14.00 -4.41
N ASP A 193 4.25 13.43 -5.61
CA ASP A 193 3.76 14.13 -6.80
C ASP A 193 2.27 14.46 -6.71
N LEU A 194 1.44 13.51 -6.27
CA LEU A 194 -0.01 13.67 -6.17
C LEU A 194 -0.42 14.86 -5.27
N VAL A 195 0.33 15.07 -4.19
CA VAL A 195 0.05 16.09 -3.18
C VAL A 195 0.89 17.36 -3.37
N GLY A 196 1.86 17.35 -4.28
CA GLY A 196 2.79 18.46 -4.48
C GLY A 196 3.69 18.68 -3.26
N ALA A 197 4.29 17.61 -2.74
CA ALA A 197 5.27 17.68 -1.65
C ALA A 197 6.45 18.59 -2.02
N ARG A 198 7.10 19.18 -1.00
CA ARG A 198 8.22 20.11 -1.19
C ARG A 198 9.44 19.42 -1.79
N VAL A 199 9.80 18.26 -1.23
CA VAL A 199 10.84 17.38 -1.77
C VAL A 199 10.13 16.28 -2.56
N ARG A 200 10.42 16.21 -3.87
CA ARG A 200 9.83 15.22 -4.78
C ARG A 200 10.83 14.18 -5.25
N ASP A 201 12.09 14.59 -5.40
CA ASP A 201 13.15 13.71 -5.83
C ASP A 201 13.47 12.68 -4.75
N ILE A 202 13.55 11.42 -5.15
CA ILE A 202 14.05 10.34 -4.31
C ILE A 202 15.57 10.48 -4.10
N HIS A 203 16.07 10.03 -2.96
CA HIS A 203 17.51 9.99 -2.70
C HIS A 203 18.24 9.20 -3.81
N PRO A 204 19.36 9.70 -4.40
CA PRO A 204 20.02 9.05 -5.53
C PRO A 204 20.41 7.59 -5.29
N LYS A 205 20.88 7.28 -4.07
CA LYS A 205 21.21 5.90 -3.66
C LYS A 205 20.00 4.99 -3.62
N LEU A 206 18.84 5.49 -3.17
CA LEU A 206 17.58 4.72 -3.20
C LEU A 206 17.08 4.53 -4.63
N ALA A 207 17.14 5.57 -5.46
CA ALA A 207 16.76 5.52 -6.86
C ALA A 207 17.54 4.44 -7.63
N ALA A 208 18.84 4.30 -7.34
CA ALA A 208 19.70 3.29 -7.92
C ALA A 208 19.51 1.88 -7.30
N ALA A 209 19.26 1.80 -5.99
CA ALA A 209 19.11 0.52 -5.28
C ALA A 209 17.79 -0.20 -5.59
N TRP A 210 16.67 0.53 -5.72
CA TRP A 210 15.34 -0.05 -5.93
C TRP A 210 15.25 -0.97 -7.16
N PRO A 211 15.68 -0.55 -8.37
CA PRO A 211 15.66 -1.43 -9.54
C PRO A 211 16.47 -2.72 -9.34
N ALA A 212 17.66 -2.63 -8.72
CA ALA A 212 18.52 -3.79 -8.46
C ALA A 212 17.90 -4.76 -7.44
N TRP A 213 17.42 -4.21 -6.32
CA TRP A 213 16.79 -4.98 -5.26
C TRP A 213 15.51 -5.68 -5.74
N ALA A 214 14.62 -4.93 -6.40
CA ALA A 214 13.32 -5.44 -6.83
C ALA A 214 13.45 -6.45 -7.97
N GLU A 215 14.36 -6.24 -8.92
CA GLU A 215 14.68 -7.22 -9.95
C GLU A 215 15.14 -8.54 -9.33
N ARG A 216 16.05 -8.48 -8.35
CA ARG A 216 16.59 -9.68 -7.68
C ARG A 216 15.49 -10.42 -6.93
N ALA A 217 14.65 -9.72 -6.17
CA ALA A 217 13.51 -10.34 -5.50
C ALA A 217 12.54 -10.97 -6.53
N CYS A 218 12.19 -10.23 -7.60
CA CYS A 218 11.39 -10.74 -8.71
C CYS A 218 12.03 -11.96 -9.40
N ALA A 219 13.37 -12.05 -9.41
CA ALA A 219 14.10 -13.16 -10.02
C ALA A 219 13.72 -14.53 -9.43
N HIS A 220 13.27 -14.56 -8.16
CA HIS A 220 12.89 -15.77 -7.45
C HIS A 220 11.41 -16.18 -7.64
N PHE A 221 10.56 -15.31 -8.22
CA PHE A 221 9.17 -15.65 -8.52
C PHE A 221 9.03 -16.39 -9.85
N ARG A 222 8.00 -17.23 -9.97
CA ARG A 222 7.73 -18.06 -11.16
C ARG A 222 6.41 -17.69 -11.84
N SER A 223 6.39 -17.68 -13.18
CA SER A 223 5.17 -17.54 -13.99
C SER A 223 4.52 -18.89 -14.35
N GLU A 224 3.26 -18.86 -14.77
CA GLU A 224 2.52 -20.02 -15.34
C GLU A 224 2.77 -20.17 -16.86
N PRO A 225 2.93 -21.39 -17.45
CA PRO A 225 2.80 -22.72 -16.86
C PRO A 225 4.10 -23.58 -16.80
N GLU A 226 4.05 -24.53 -15.85
CA GLU A 226 4.66 -25.88 -15.79
C GLU A 226 6.18 -26.13 -15.71
N ASP A 227 7.10 -25.29 -16.20
CA ASP A 227 8.54 -25.51 -15.92
C ASP A 227 9.16 -24.45 -15.01
N GLY A 228 8.44 -23.33 -14.78
CA GLY A 228 8.99 -22.18 -14.07
C GLY A 228 10.15 -21.50 -14.82
N SER A 229 10.29 -21.73 -16.13
CA SER A 229 11.39 -21.21 -16.97
C SER A 229 11.45 -19.69 -17.02
N ARG A 230 10.32 -19.02 -16.77
CA ARG A 230 10.24 -17.57 -16.75
C ARG A 230 10.07 -17.07 -15.34
N SER A 231 11.10 -16.36 -14.93
CA SER A 231 11.12 -15.60 -13.69
C SER A 231 10.37 -14.27 -13.85
N PHE A 232 9.79 -13.72 -12.78
CA PHE A 232 9.30 -12.34 -12.83
C PHE A 232 10.42 -11.31 -12.99
N GLY A 233 11.69 -11.68 -12.84
CA GLY A 233 12.82 -10.76 -13.03
C GLY A 233 13.14 -10.47 -14.52
N VAL A 234 12.58 -11.23 -15.47
CA VAL A 234 12.86 -10.99 -16.90
C VAL A 234 12.24 -9.66 -17.36
N ASN A 235 12.96 -8.89 -18.18
CA ASN A 235 12.56 -7.55 -18.62
C ASN A 235 12.26 -6.56 -17.47
N PHE A 236 12.68 -6.84 -16.23
CA PHE A 236 12.44 -5.93 -15.10
C PHE A 236 13.14 -4.58 -15.33
N PRO A 237 12.54 -3.43 -14.95
CA PRO A 237 13.16 -2.10 -15.07
C PRO A 237 14.59 -1.99 -14.50
N ARG A 238 15.53 -1.37 -15.25
CA ARG A 238 16.95 -1.31 -14.87
C ARG A 238 17.34 -0.13 -14.00
N ASP A 239 16.63 0.97 -14.16
CA ASP A 239 16.88 2.21 -13.47
C ASP A 239 15.57 2.84 -12.97
N TRP A 240 15.71 3.94 -12.23
CA TRP A 240 14.57 4.65 -11.68
C TRP A 240 13.61 5.19 -12.76
N LYS A 241 14.13 5.59 -13.93
CA LYS A 241 13.30 6.13 -15.02
C LYS A 241 12.48 5.03 -15.67
N GLU A 242 13.05 3.84 -15.89
CA GLU A 242 12.30 2.66 -16.35
C GLU A 242 11.22 2.26 -15.33
N LEU A 243 11.51 2.32 -14.02
CA LEU A 243 10.52 2.04 -12.96
C LEU A 243 9.35 3.02 -13.00
N GLU A 244 9.64 4.33 -13.07
CA GLU A 244 8.63 5.38 -13.21
C GLU A 244 7.80 5.19 -14.46
N ALA A 245 8.46 4.96 -15.60
CA ALA A 245 7.81 4.75 -16.89
C ALA A 245 6.89 3.52 -16.82
N PHE A 246 7.36 2.41 -16.23
CA PHE A 246 6.55 1.20 -16.06
C PHE A 246 5.33 1.47 -15.18
N HIS A 247 5.52 2.10 -14.02
CA HIS A 247 4.41 2.43 -13.13
C HIS A 247 3.36 3.29 -13.84
N LYS A 248 3.80 4.29 -14.62
CA LYS A 248 2.93 5.15 -15.44
C LYS A 248 2.24 4.36 -16.57
N TRP A 249 2.97 3.52 -17.29
CA TRP A 249 2.42 2.69 -18.35
C TRP A 249 1.31 1.79 -17.81
N TYR A 250 1.56 1.07 -16.72
CA TYR A 250 0.62 0.12 -16.13
C TYR A 250 -0.70 0.80 -15.74
N ARG A 251 -0.65 1.95 -15.06
CA ARG A 251 -1.86 2.68 -14.64
C ARG A 251 -2.64 3.31 -15.79
N GLU A 252 -1.98 3.59 -16.92
CA GLU A 252 -2.59 4.22 -18.10
C GLU A 252 -3.01 3.20 -19.17
N LEU A 253 -2.78 1.90 -18.97
CA LEU A 253 -3.29 0.86 -19.85
C LEU A 253 -4.83 0.89 -19.94
N PRO A 254 -5.43 0.71 -21.13
CA PRO A 254 -6.87 0.67 -21.30
C PRO A 254 -7.43 -0.71 -20.91
N PHE A 255 -7.36 -1.05 -19.62
CA PHE A 255 -7.81 -2.35 -19.12
C PHE A 255 -9.30 -2.63 -19.36
N ASP A 256 -10.11 -1.60 -19.57
CA ASP A 256 -11.51 -1.71 -19.99
C ASP A 256 -11.68 -2.45 -21.33
N LYS A 257 -10.69 -2.38 -22.22
CA LYS A 257 -10.67 -3.13 -23.49
C LYS A 257 -10.27 -4.59 -23.34
N TYR A 258 -9.57 -4.90 -22.25
CA TYR A 258 -8.93 -6.19 -22.01
C TYR A 258 -9.66 -7.04 -20.97
N THR A 259 -10.64 -6.47 -20.28
CA THR A 259 -11.29 -7.09 -19.13
C THR A 259 -12.75 -7.35 -19.44
N SER A 260 -13.22 -8.58 -19.25
CA SER A 260 -14.65 -8.90 -19.36
C SER A 260 -15.43 -8.29 -18.19
N GLU A 261 -16.76 -8.26 -18.31
CA GLU A 261 -17.62 -7.77 -17.21
C GLU A 261 -17.43 -8.61 -15.93
N GLU A 262 -17.22 -9.92 -16.04
CA GLU A 262 -17.00 -10.81 -14.89
C GLU A 262 -15.74 -10.40 -14.11
N GLU A 263 -14.61 -10.25 -14.79
CA GLU A 263 -13.34 -9.84 -14.18
C GLU A 263 -13.41 -8.41 -13.64
N ARG A 264 -14.13 -7.52 -14.32
CA ARG A 264 -14.32 -6.14 -13.85
C ARG A 264 -15.12 -6.11 -12.55
N VAL A 265 -16.15 -6.94 -12.41
CA VAL A 265 -16.89 -7.09 -11.15
C VAL A 265 -16.00 -7.67 -10.05
N LYS A 266 -15.18 -8.70 -10.34
CA LYS A 266 -14.21 -9.25 -9.37
C LYS A 266 -13.27 -8.16 -8.86
N GLY A 267 -12.66 -7.39 -9.77
CA GLY A 267 -11.78 -6.27 -9.43
C GLY A 267 -12.48 -5.22 -8.54
N ALA A 268 -13.72 -4.86 -8.88
CA ALA A 268 -14.49 -3.89 -8.11
C ALA A 268 -14.77 -4.37 -6.67
N VAL A 269 -15.19 -5.63 -6.50
CA VAL A 269 -15.45 -6.22 -5.19
C VAL A 269 -14.16 -6.34 -4.37
N ILE A 270 -13.04 -6.72 -5.00
CA ILE A 270 -11.72 -6.74 -4.37
C ILE A 270 -11.33 -5.35 -3.89
N SER A 271 -11.42 -4.35 -4.76
CA SER A 271 -11.05 -2.97 -4.47
C SER A 271 -11.86 -2.41 -3.31
N LYS A 272 -13.17 -2.67 -3.27
CA LYS A 272 -14.02 -2.32 -2.12
C LYS A 272 -13.55 -3.04 -0.85
N GLY A 273 -13.33 -4.36 -0.91
CA GLY A 273 -12.95 -5.17 0.24
C GLY A 273 -11.62 -4.75 0.87
N VAL A 274 -10.59 -4.44 0.06
CA VAL A 274 -9.29 -4.00 0.58
C VAL A 274 -9.34 -2.58 1.16
N VAL A 275 -10.14 -1.69 0.58
CA VAL A 275 -10.37 -0.35 1.13
C VAL A 275 -11.10 -0.41 2.47
N ASP A 276 -12.15 -1.23 2.56
CA ASP A 276 -12.92 -1.42 3.79
C ASP A 276 -12.03 -2.02 4.89
N GLN A 277 -11.24 -3.04 4.56
CA GLN A 277 -10.25 -3.63 5.48
C GLN A 277 -9.27 -2.58 6.01
N PHE A 278 -8.69 -1.74 5.15
CA PHE A 278 -7.78 -0.70 5.62
C PHE A 278 -8.51 0.31 6.52
N ALA A 279 -9.72 0.72 6.13
CA ALA A 279 -10.52 1.65 6.92
C ALA A 279 -10.80 1.06 8.31
N GLU A 280 -11.13 -0.23 8.40
CA GLU A 280 -11.28 -0.96 9.66
C GLU A 280 -9.98 -1.04 10.48
N LEU A 281 -8.85 -1.23 9.81
CA LEU A 281 -7.53 -1.34 10.45
C LEU A 281 -6.97 -0.03 10.96
N TRP A 282 -7.39 1.12 10.45
CA TRP A 282 -6.71 2.39 10.74
C TRP A 282 -7.64 3.51 11.19
N PHE A 283 -8.94 3.42 10.92
CA PHE A 283 -9.90 4.45 11.28
C PHE A 283 -10.92 3.90 12.29
N PRO A 284 -11.28 4.69 13.32
CA PRO A 284 -12.45 4.42 14.14
C PRO A 284 -13.70 4.26 13.26
N ARG A 285 -14.68 3.46 13.71
CA ARG A 285 -15.90 3.15 12.94
C ARG A 285 -16.57 4.37 12.30
N TYR A 286 -16.66 5.48 13.03
CA TYR A 286 -17.29 6.72 12.57
C TYR A 286 -16.43 7.56 11.60
N LEU A 287 -15.15 7.20 11.40
CA LEU A 287 -14.22 7.81 10.43
C LEU A 287 -13.83 6.88 9.29
N GLN A 288 -14.37 5.66 9.22
CA GLN A 288 -14.06 4.73 8.12
C GLN A 288 -14.44 5.29 6.75
N TRP A 289 -15.51 6.10 6.68
CA TRP A 289 -15.86 6.82 5.45
C TRP A 289 -14.72 7.76 4.99
N PHE A 290 -13.97 8.34 5.93
CA PHE A 290 -12.80 9.18 5.63
C PHE A 290 -11.62 8.33 5.16
N GLY A 291 -11.40 7.16 5.77
CA GLY A 291 -10.46 6.16 5.26
C GLY A 291 -10.77 5.73 3.82
N ARG A 292 -12.05 5.65 3.44
CA ARG A 292 -12.45 5.46 2.04
C ARG A 292 -12.12 6.68 1.17
N GLN A 293 -12.37 7.91 1.65
CA GLN A 293 -12.00 9.13 0.91
C GLN A 293 -10.49 9.24 0.67
N LEU A 294 -9.66 8.77 1.62
CA LEU A 294 -8.21 8.66 1.44
C LEU A 294 -7.89 7.87 0.17
N PHE A 295 -8.41 6.65 0.02
CA PHE A 295 -8.14 5.82 -1.17
C PHE A 295 -8.75 6.36 -2.45
N LEU A 296 -9.98 6.85 -2.37
CA LEU A 296 -10.57 7.50 -3.53
C LEU A 296 -9.73 8.70 -3.96
N THR A 297 -8.97 9.35 -3.08
CA THR A 297 -8.08 10.45 -3.45
C THR A 297 -6.75 9.98 -4.04
N ILE A 298 -6.14 8.93 -3.47
CA ILE A 298 -4.81 8.47 -3.90
C ILE A 298 -4.83 7.52 -5.08
N VAL A 299 -5.93 6.79 -5.33
CA VAL A 299 -6.03 5.90 -6.50
C VAL A 299 -6.30 6.75 -7.76
N PRO A 300 -5.53 6.57 -8.85
CA PRO A 300 -5.71 7.37 -10.07
C PRO A 300 -7.13 7.24 -10.67
N PRO A 301 -7.68 8.28 -11.32
CA PRO A 301 -9.06 8.27 -11.84
C PRO A 301 -9.39 7.08 -12.74
N LYS A 302 -8.53 6.78 -13.72
CA LYS A 302 -8.71 5.66 -14.66
C LYS A 302 -8.79 4.31 -13.94
N VAL A 303 -7.95 4.12 -12.93
CA VAL A 303 -7.96 2.92 -12.07
C VAL A 303 -9.28 2.83 -11.30
N ARG A 304 -9.78 3.95 -10.73
CA ARG A 304 -11.07 3.97 -10.03
C ARG A 304 -12.25 3.66 -10.95
N GLU A 305 -12.21 4.13 -12.19
CA GLU A 305 -13.23 3.87 -13.21
C GLU A 305 -13.23 2.40 -13.63
N GLN A 306 -12.05 1.82 -13.87
CA GLN A 306 -11.91 0.39 -14.15
C GLN A 306 -12.48 -0.44 -12.99
N GLN A 307 -12.09 -0.09 -11.76
CA GLN A 307 -12.47 -0.80 -10.54
C GLN A 307 -13.83 -0.38 -9.96
N ARG A 308 -14.56 0.54 -10.60
CA ARG A 308 -15.88 1.03 -10.15
C ARG A 308 -15.92 1.45 -8.67
N THR A 309 -14.82 2.00 -8.15
CA THR A 309 -14.73 2.39 -6.72
C THR A 309 -15.44 3.70 -6.42
N GLY A 310 -15.76 4.47 -7.46
CA GLY A 310 -16.37 5.80 -7.40
C GLY A 310 -15.34 6.92 -7.39
N HIS A 311 -15.81 8.16 -7.20
CA HIS A 311 -14.97 9.34 -7.14
C HIS A 311 -14.93 9.91 -5.71
N PRO A 312 -13.79 10.49 -5.29
CA PRO A 312 -13.72 11.18 -4.02
C PRO A 312 -14.61 12.42 -4.06
N ASN A 313 -15.16 12.78 -2.91
CA ASN A 313 -15.77 14.08 -2.75
C ASN A 313 -14.68 15.17 -2.89
N PRO A 314 -14.88 16.22 -3.71
CA PRO A 314 -13.83 17.21 -3.97
C PRO A 314 -13.30 17.93 -2.73
N LEU A 315 -14.16 18.19 -1.73
CA LEU A 315 -13.75 18.82 -0.47
C LEU A 315 -12.85 17.89 0.34
N TRP A 316 -13.26 16.63 0.48
CA TRP A 316 -12.47 15.63 1.21
C TRP A 316 -11.18 15.28 0.48
N ALA A 317 -11.16 15.27 -0.86
CA ALA A 317 -9.96 15.09 -1.65
C ALA A 317 -8.92 16.19 -1.38
N LYS A 318 -9.36 17.46 -1.32
CA LYS A 318 -8.48 18.59 -0.97
C LYS A 318 -7.92 18.44 0.45
N LEU A 319 -8.77 18.05 1.41
CA LEU A 319 -8.34 17.82 2.79
C LEU A 319 -7.33 16.68 2.89
N VAL A 320 -7.60 15.54 2.24
CA VAL A 320 -6.68 14.40 2.21
C VAL A 320 -5.33 14.80 1.63
N LYS A 321 -5.31 15.50 0.49
CA LYS A 321 -4.05 15.98 -0.12
C LYS A 321 -3.30 16.93 0.80
N LEU A 322 -4.01 17.85 1.47
CA LEU A 322 -3.40 18.76 2.44
C LEU A 322 -2.78 17.99 3.62
N LEU A 323 -3.50 17.03 4.20
CA LEU A 323 -2.99 16.24 5.33
C LEU A 323 -1.76 15.41 4.95
N LEU A 324 -1.80 14.73 3.80
CA LEU A 324 -0.67 13.96 3.28
C LEU A 324 0.53 14.86 2.96
N LYS A 325 0.30 16.01 2.30
CA LYS A 325 1.35 17.01 2.03
C LYS A 325 2.00 17.48 3.33
N THR A 326 1.20 17.90 4.30
CA THR A 326 1.71 18.37 5.60
C THR A 326 2.50 17.28 6.31
N GLN A 327 2.01 16.03 6.30
CA GLN A 327 2.72 14.90 6.92
C GLN A 327 4.09 14.66 6.25
N ILE A 328 4.13 14.64 4.92
CA ILE A 328 5.36 14.40 4.15
C ILE A 328 6.34 15.56 4.34
N ASP A 329 5.89 16.81 4.15
CA ASP A 329 6.74 17.99 4.28
C ASP A 329 7.27 18.13 5.72
N LEU A 330 6.49 17.74 6.73
CA LEU A 330 6.94 17.70 8.12
C LEU A 330 8.01 16.61 8.33
N ALA A 331 7.82 15.41 7.78
CA ALA A 331 8.81 14.34 7.85
C ALA A 331 10.15 14.75 7.19
N ASP A 332 10.09 15.51 6.09
CA ASP A 332 11.27 15.99 5.38
C ASP A 332 12.11 16.97 6.23
N ILE A 333 11.50 17.76 7.13
CA ILE A 333 12.22 18.72 8.00
C ILE A 333 12.57 18.16 9.38
N MET A 334 11.81 17.19 9.88
CA MET A 334 12.07 16.58 11.18
C MET A 334 13.34 15.75 11.17
N PRO A 335 14.06 15.62 12.30
CA PRO A 335 15.19 14.69 12.40
C PRO A 335 14.77 13.27 12.05
N ASP A 336 15.68 12.52 11.42
CA ASP A 336 15.47 11.12 11.13
C ASP A 336 15.38 10.31 12.45
N PRO A 337 14.55 9.26 12.50
CA PRO A 337 14.40 8.47 13.71
C PRO A 337 15.70 7.74 14.05
N ALA A 338 16.06 7.71 15.33
CA ALA A 338 17.24 7.00 15.81
C ALA A 338 17.02 5.47 15.88
N ARG A 339 15.76 5.03 15.97
CA ARG A 339 15.38 3.60 16.03
C ARG A 339 14.64 3.17 14.77
N PRO A 340 14.79 1.92 14.33
CA PRO A 340 14.02 1.37 13.24
C PRO A 340 12.59 1.06 13.70
N ILE A 341 11.71 2.06 13.72
CA ILE A 341 10.35 1.98 14.30
C ILE A 341 9.57 0.79 13.73
N LEU A 342 9.63 0.60 12.42
CA LEU A 342 8.90 -0.48 11.76
C LEU A 342 9.41 -1.86 12.17
N ARG A 343 10.69 -2.00 12.55
CA ARG A 343 11.28 -3.28 12.95
C ARG A 343 10.59 -3.83 14.20
N ASP A 344 10.32 -2.96 15.17
CA ASP A 344 9.70 -3.37 16.43
C ASP A 344 8.25 -3.82 16.20
N GLU A 345 7.50 -3.09 15.37
CA GLU A 345 6.14 -3.48 14.96
C GLU A 345 6.13 -4.81 14.20
N TYR A 346 7.05 -4.95 13.24
CA TYR A 346 7.24 -6.15 12.44
C TYR A 346 7.53 -7.40 13.27
N HIS A 347 8.48 -7.33 14.21
CA HIS A 347 8.77 -8.45 15.11
C HIS A 347 7.61 -8.74 16.07
N THR A 348 6.88 -7.71 16.50
CA THR A 348 5.68 -7.90 17.33
C THR A 348 4.62 -8.70 16.58
N ILE A 349 4.34 -8.34 15.32
CA ILE A 349 3.35 -9.04 14.48
C ILE A 349 3.75 -10.51 14.25
N LYS A 350 5.05 -10.80 14.07
CA LYS A 350 5.54 -12.18 13.91
C LYS A 350 5.24 -13.08 15.12
N SER A 351 5.05 -12.51 16.31
CA SER A 351 4.68 -13.29 17.50
C SER A 351 3.19 -13.60 17.60
N TRP A 352 2.36 -13.07 16.68
CA TRP A 352 0.91 -13.27 16.72
C TRP A 352 0.52 -14.67 16.26
N GLU A 353 -0.57 -15.17 16.86
CA GLU A 353 -1.26 -16.36 16.36
C GLU A 353 -2.06 -15.99 15.10
N TRP A 354 -1.46 -16.21 13.91
CA TRP A 354 -2.00 -15.81 12.61
C TRP A 354 -3.49 -16.13 12.39
N TYR A 355 -3.94 -17.28 12.86
CA TYR A 355 -5.33 -17.74 12.70
C TYR A 355 -6.34 -16.97 13.58
N LYS A 356 -5.87 -16.20 14.58
CA LYS A 356 -6.70 -15.38 15.48
C LYS A 356 -6.73 -13.90 15.09
N ILE A 357 -5.92 -13.46 14.11
CA ILE A 357 -5.74 -12.03 13.78
C ILE A 357 -7.07 -11.33 13.50
N ASP A 358 -7.90 -11.88 12.61
CA ASP A 358 -9.17 -11.25 12.26
C ASP A 358 -10.09 -11.11 13.50
N ALA A 359 -10.14 -12.13 14.37
CA ALA A 359 -10.92 -12.06 15.61
C ALA A 359 -10.35 -11.02 16.59
N GLN A 360 -9.02 -10.96 16.75
CA GLN A 360 -8.34 -10.02 17.62
C GLN A 360 -8.52 -8.57 17.15
N VAL A 361 -8.44 -8.31 15.84
CA VAL A 361 -8.70 -6.98 15.26
C VAL A 361 -10.14 -6.55 15.57
N VAL A 362 -11.12 -7.43 15.33
CA VAL A 362 -12.53 -7.15 15.63
C VAL A 362 -12.74 -6.85 17.12
N GLU A 363 -12.14 -7.65 18.02
CA GLU A 363 -12.27 -7.45 19.46
C GLU A 363 -11.63 -6.14 19.93
N LYS A 364 -10.39 -5.86 19.51
CA LYS A 364 -9.68 -4.61 19.81
C LYS A 364 -10.51 -3.40 19.38
N ARG A 365 -11.16 -3.48 18.21
CA ARG A 365 -11.99 -2.40 17.68
C ARG A 365 -13.31 -2.23 18.43
N ARG A 366 -13.96 -3.32 18.87
CA ARG A 366 -15.14 -3.24 19.76
C ARG A 366 -14.80 -2.48 21.05
N LYS A 367 -13.64 -2.78 21.67
CA LYS A 367 -13.16 -2.09 22.86
C LYS A 367 -12.90 -0.60 22.61
N GLN A 368 -12.19 -0.27 21.52
CA GLN A 368 -11.90 1.13 21.17
C GLN A 368 -13.16 1.94 20.83
N ALA A 369 -14.12 1.36 20.11
CA ALA A 369 -15.38 2.03 19.80
C ALA A 369 -16.18 2.34 21.06
N SER A 370 -16.18 1.43 22.04
CA SER A 370 -16.79 1.67 23.36
C SER A 370 -16.13 2.85 24.07
N LEU A 371 -14.80 2.87 24.15
CA LEU A 371 -14.05 3.96 24.78
C LEU A 371 -14.33 5.32 24.14
N ILE A 372 -14.32 5.40 22.80
CA ILE A 372 -14.59 6.65 22.10
C ILE A 372 -16.04 7.10 22.31
N ARG A 373 -17.01 6.18 22.29
CA ARG A 373 -18.40 6.51 22.57
C ARG A 373 -18.54 7.11 23.97
N THR A 374 -17.88 6.53 24.96
CA THR A 374 -17.84 7.05 26.34
C THR A 374 -17.22 8.44 26.40
N LEU A 375 -16.10 8.67 25.69
CA LEU A 375 -15.45 9.99 25.63
C LEU A 375 -16.34 11.04 24.96
N LEU A 376 -16.96 10.72 23.82
CA LEU A 376 -17.86 11.62 23.11
C LEU A 376 -19.13 11.93 23.93
N LEU A 377 -19.68 10.94 24.65
CA LEU A 377 -20.77 11.16 25.60
C LEU A 377 -20.33 12.08 26.75
N GLY A 378 -19.12 11.88 27.30
CA GLY A 378 -18.55 12.74 28.33
C GLY A 378 -18.41 14.19 27.84
N VAL A 379 -17.85 14.40 26.65
CA VAL A 379 -17.72 15.73 26.04
C VAL A 379 -19.10 16.36 25.80
N LEU A 380 -20.06 15.59 25.30
CA LEU A 380 -21.43 16.07 25.08
C LEU A 380 -22.11 16.48 26.39
N LEU A 381 -21.98 15.69 27.46
CA LEU A 381 -22.52 16.01 28.78
C LEU A 381 -21.87 17.26 29.38
N ILE A 382 -20.56 17.46 29.19
CA ILE A 382 -19.85 18.68 29.61
C ILE A 382 -20.38 19.89 28.82
N LEU A 383 -20.54 19.77 27.50
CA LEU A 383 -21.10 20.85 26.67
C LEU A 383 -22.54 21.19 27.06
N LEU A 384 -23.38 20.19 27.33
CA LEU A 384 -24.75 20.37 27.84
C LEU A 384 -24.76 21.06 29.21
N ALA A 385 -23.89 20.65 30.13
CA ALA A 385 -23.75 21.30 31.44
C ALA A 385 -23.32 22.78 31.31
N ILE A 386 -22.39 23.08 30.39
CA ILE A 386 -21.96 24.47 30.10
C ILE A 386 -23.14 25.29 29.54
N VAL A 387 -23.94 24.74 28.63
CA VAL A 387 -25.11 25.42 28.08
C VAL A 387 -26.19 25.64 29.15
N LEU A 388 -26.46 24.63 29.99
CA LEU A 388 -27.42 24.73 31.09
C LEU A 388 -26.96 25.75 32.15
N MET A 389 -25.68 25.76 32.53
CA MET A 389 -25.12 26.74 33.45
C MET A 389 -25.16 28.16 32.87
N ARG A 390 -24.94 28.33 31.57
CA ARG A 390 -25.10 29.63 30.88
C ARG A 390 -26.57 30.07 30.78
N GLY A 391 -27.49 29.13 30.56
CA GLY A 391 -28.93 29.40 30.60
C GLY A 391 -29.42 29.84 31.98
N TRP A 392 -28.85 29.28 33.05
CA TRP A 392 -29.12 29.68 34.42
C TRP A 392 -28.52 31.05 34.78
N ALA A 393 -27.35 31.39 34.24
CA ALA A 393 -26.71 32.69 34.48
C ALA A 393 -27.41 33.88 33.78
N VAL A 394 -28.22 33.63 32.74
CA VAL A 394 -28.93 34.66 31.97
C VAL A 394 -30.42 34.78 32.38
N GLY A 395 -30.94 33.79 33.13
CA GLY A 395 -32.30 33.77 33.67
C GLY A 395 -32.47 34.46 35.03
N GLY A 396 -32.33 35.79 35.05
CA GLY A 396 -33.17 36.70 35.86
C GLY A 396 -33.22 36.54 37.39
N LYS A 397 -32.60 37.51 38.07
CA LYS A 397 -32.82 37.90 39.46
C LYS A 397 -34.31 38.15 39.78
N PRO A 398 -34.77 37.89 41.03
CA PRO A 398 -36.10 38.27 41.49
C PRO A 398 -36.21 39.81 41.58
N GLY A 399 -37.20 40.39 40.91
CA GLY A 399 -37.47 41.81 40.97
C GLY A 399 -38.17 42.18 42.28
N THR A 400 -37.45 42.88 43.17
CA THR A 400 -38.03 43.68 44.24
C THR A 400 -38.05 45.16 43.85
N ALA A 401 -39.13 45.81 44.28
CA ALA A 401 -39.56 47.19 44.09
C ALA A 401 -38.50 48.29 44.23
N ILE A 402 -38.80 49.48 43.66
CA ILE A 402 -38.73 50.78 44.35
C ILE A 402 -39.65 51.81 43.65
N HIS A 403 -40.25 52.63 44.51
CA HIS A 403 -41.20 53.74 44.36
C HIS A 403 -40.92 54.84 43.32
N GLY A 404 -42.02 55.48 42.88
CA GLY A 404 -42.23 56.90 43.17
C GLY A 404 -42.42 57.84 41.98
N LEU A 405 -43.67 58.21 41.68
CA LEU A 405 -43.98 59.48 41.02
C LEU A 405 -45.31 60.04 41.55
N LYS A 406 -45.20 61.14 42.29
CA LYS A 406 -46.28 62.07 42.60
C LYS A 406 -46.59 62.91 41.36
N ALA A 407 -47.87 63.12 41.06
CA ALA A 407 -48.39 64.38 40.55
C ALA A 407 -49.91 64.46 40.88
N SER A 408 -50.32 65.58 41.46
CA SER A 408 -51.68 65.92 41.84
C SER A 408 -52.56 66.25 40.63
N LEU A 409 -53.89 66.15 40.78
CA LEU A 409 -54.87 67.18 40.43
C LEU A 409 -56.27 66.79 40.96
N SER A 410 -56.93 67.79 41.58
CA SER A 410 -58.31 67.92 42.06
C SER A 410 -58.86 66.91 43.06
#